data_AF-A0A7C1BYB4-F1
#
_entry.id   AF-A0A7C1BYB4-F1
#
_cell.length_a   1.000
_cell.length_b   1.000
_cell.length_c   1.000
_cell.angle_alpha   90.00
_cell.angle_beta   90.00
_cell.angle_gamma   90.00
#
_symmetry.space_group_name_H-M   'P 1'
#
loop_
_entity.id
_entity.type
_entity.pdbx_description
1 polymer ?
#
loop_
_entity_poly.entity_id
_entity_poly.type
_entity_poly.pdbx_seq_one_letter_code
_entity_poly.pdbx_strand_id
1 'polypeptide(L)' 'MIELIRNTKIDFMGKRIFALVFSALMIILGIVSIVQISRGKANLGIDFAGGTAV' A
#
# COMPACT_ATOMS: atom_id res chain seq x y z
N MET A 1 28.10 21.24 -11.33
CA MET A 1 27.14 20.38 -10.59
C MET A 1 25.78 21.03 -10.76
N ILE A 2 24.83 20.36 -11.41
CA ILE A 2 23.48 20.90 -11.65
C ILE A 2 22.63 20.52 -10.44
N GLU A 3 22.20 21.51 -9.68
CA GLU A 3 21.32 21.33 -8.53
C GLU A 3 19.87 21.51 -9.00
N LEU A 4 19.13 20.41 -9.13
CA LEU A 4 17.80 20.39 -9.75
C LEU A 4 16.71 21.04 -8.88
N ILE A 5 16.92 21.11 -7.56
CA ILE A 5 15.96 21.64 -6.60
C ILE A 5 16.71 22.52 -5.61
N ARG A 6 16.42 23.82 -5.65
CA ARG A 6 17.03 24.82 -4.77
C ARG A 6 16.05 25.16 -3.65
N ASN A 7 16.51 25.06 -2.40
CA ASN A 7 15.88 25.68 -1.22
C ASN A 7 14.39 25.31 -0.96
N THR A 8 14.06 24.02 -0.90
CA THR A 8 12.70 23.55 -0.60
C THR A 8 12.40 23.63 0.90
N LYS A 9 11.57 24.59 1.30
CA LYS A 9 11.08 24.72 2.69
C LYS A 9 9.86 23.84 2.95
N ILE A 10 10.00 22.52 2.79
CA ILE A 10 8.93 21.57 3.13
C ILE A 10 9.01 21.24 4.62
N ASP A 11 7.95 21.52 5.35
CA ASP A 11 7.80 21.07 6.73
C ASP A 11 7.27 19.63 6.78
N PHE A 12 8.20 18.68 6.81
CA PHE A 12 7.88 17.26 6.97
C PHE A 12 7.34 16.95 8.36
N MET A 13 7.85 17.63 9.38
CA MET A 13 7.47 17.37 10.77
C MET A 13 6.04 17.85 11.06
N GLY A 14 5.65 19.01 10.52
CA GLY A 14 4.27 19.50 10.60
C GLY A 14 3.27 18.61 9.87
N LYS A 15 3.69 17.88 8.83
CA LYS A 15 2.82 16.97 8.06
C LYS A 15 2.85 15.51 8.55
N ARG A 16 3.63 15.19 9.59
CA ARG A 16 3.82 13.80 10.06
C ARG A 16 2.50 13.08 10.36
N ILE A 17 1.52 13.79 10.93
CA ILE A 17 0.24 13.17 11.32
C ILE A 17 -0.55 12.77 10.08
N PHE A 18 -0.61 13.62 9.05
CA PHE A 18 -1.25 13.28 7.78
C PHE A 18 -0.59 12.07 7.12
N ALA A 19 0.75 12.03 7.10
CA ALA A 19 1.48 10.89 6.58
C ALA A 19 1.18 9.60 7.37
N LEU A 20 1.18 9.66 8.70
CA LEU A 20 0.87 8.52 9.56
C LEU A 20 -0.56 8.01 9.40
N VAL A 21 -1.54 8.92 9.30
CA VAL A 21 -2.95 8.55 9.04
C VAL A 21 -3.08 7.87 7.69
N PHE A 22 -2.46 8.43 6.64
CA PHE A 22 -2.47 7.81 5.32
C PHE A 22 -1.83 6.42 5.34
N SER A 23 -0.68 6.27 6.00
CA SER A 23 -0.03 4.96 6.18
C SER A 23 -0.92 3.97 6.96
N ALA A 24 -1.58 4.43 8.02
CA ALA A 24 -2.49 3.59 8.80
C ALA A 24 -3.68 3.11 7.96
N LEU A 25 -4.27 3.98 7.14
CA LEU A 25 -5.33 3.59 6.20
C LEU A 25 -4.85 2.52 5.22
N MET A 26 -3.65 2.68 4.66
CA MET A 26 -3.06 1.68 3.76
C MET A 26 -2.83 0.33 4.46
N ILE A 27 -2.37 0.34 5.72
CA ILE A 27 -2.23 -0.87 6.53
C ILE A 27 -3.59 -1.55 6.73
N ILE A 28 -4.63 -0.79 7.08
CA ILE A 28 -5.98 -1.33 7.26
C ILE A 28 -6.49 -1.97 5.97
N LEU A 29 -6.30 -1.34 4.81
CA LEU A 29 -6.66 -1.92 3.51
C LEU A 29 -5.90 -3.23 3.24
N GLY A 30 -4.62 -3.31 3.59
CA GLY A 30 -3.83 -4.54 3.51
C GLY A 30 -4.40 -5.65 4.39
N ILE A 31 -4.76 -5.34 5.64
CA ILE A 31 -5.39 -6.31 6.56
C ILE A 31 -6.74 -6.78 6.00
N VAL A 32 -7.58 -5.87 5.52
CA VAL A 32 -8.86 -6.23 4.88
C VAL A 32 -8.62 -7.15 3.69
N SER A 33 -7.58 -6.90 2.89
CA SER A 33 -7.23 -7.76 1.75
C SER A 33 -6.88 -9.18 2.18
N ILE A 34 -6.10 -9.35 3.26
CA ILE A 34 -5.78 -10.66 3.85
C ILE A 34 -7.05 -11.38 4.31
N VAL A 35 -7.97 -10.66 4.97
CA VAL A 35 -9.26 -11.23 5.39
C VAL A 35 -10.07 -11.69 4.17
N GLN A 36 -10.11 -10.91 3.09
CA GLN A 36 -10.84 -11.28 1.88
C GLN A 36 -10.22 -12.48 1.15
N ILE A 37 -8.89 -12.63 1.19
CA ILE A 37 -8.18 -13.84 0.75
C ILE A 37 -8.67 -15.06 1.56
N SER A 38 -8.67 -14.96 2.89
CA SER A 38 -9.13 -16.05 3.76
C SER A 38 -10.60 -16.42 3.56
N ARG A 39 -11.46 -15.46 3.19
CA ARG A 39 -12.88 -15.68 2.88
C ARG A 39 -13.14 -16.26 1.50
N GLY A 40 -12.11 -16.54 0.70
CA GLY A 40 -12.24 -17.04 -0.68
C GLY A 40 -12.84 -16.04 -1.65
N LYS A 41 -12.81 -14.74 -1.32
CA LYS A 41 -13.31 -13.66 -2.20
C LYS A 41 -12.21 -13.02 -3.05
N ALA A 42 -10.96 -13.38 -2.81
CA ALA A 42 -9.84 -12.90 -3.61
C ALA A 42 -9.77 -13.63 -4.95
N ASN A 43 -9.46 -12.89 -6.02
CA ASN A 43 -9.19 -13.44 -7.34
C ASN A 43 -7.76 -13.99 -7.38
N LEU A 44 -7.56 -15.17 -6.79
CA LEU A 44 -6.27 -15.83 -6.70
C LEU A 44 -5.96 -16.61 -7.99
N GLY A 45 -4.71 -16.58 -8.42
CA GLY A 45 -4.24 -17.37 -9.55
C GLY A 45 -4.24 -18.87 -9.27
N ILE A 46 -4.01 -19.68 -10.32
CA ILE A 46 -4.06 -21.14 -10.25
C ILE A 46 -3.09 -21.77 -9.24
N ASP A 47 -1.98 -21.10 -8.94
CA ASP A 47 -1.00 -21.53 -7.93
C ASP A 47 -1.61 -21.63 -6.53
N PHE A 48 -2.67 -20.86 -6.28
CA PHE A 48 -3.35 -20.79 -4.98
C PHE A 48 -4.80 -21.28 -5.03
N ALA A 49 -5.49 -21.11 -6.16
CA ALA A 49 -6.88 -21.54 -6.33
C ALA A 49 -7.02 -23.01 -6.79
N GLY A 50 -5.96 -23.60 -7.35
CA GLY A 50 -6.01 -24.89 -8.00
C GLY A 50 -6.70 -24.79 -9.36
N GLY A 51 -6.00 -25.15 -10.43
CA GLY A 51 -6.50 -25.10 -11.80
C GLY A 51 -5.44 -25.47 -12.80
N THR A 52 -5.80 -25.57 -14.06
CA THR A 52 -4.87 -25.90 -15.15
C THR A 52 -4.58 -24.66 -15.97
N ALA A 53 -3.32 -24.25 -16.06
CA ALA A 53 -2.87 -23.38 -17.16
C ALA A 53 -2.69 -24.26 -18.39
N VAL A 54 -3.59 -24.14 -19.36
CA VAL A 54 -3.51 -24.80 -20.67
C VAL A 54 -3.26 -23.73 -21.73
#